data_AF-D1NWY9-F1
#
_entry.id   AF-D1NWY9-F1
#
_cell.length_a   1.000
_cell.length_b   1.000
_cell.length_c   1.000
_cell.angle_alpha   90.00
_cell.angle_beta   90.00
_cell.angle_gamma   90.00
#
_symmetry.space_group_name_H-M   'P 1'
#
loop_
_entity.id
_entity.type
_entity.pdbx_description
1 polymer ?
#
loop_
_entity_poly.entity_id
_entity_poly.type
_entity_poly.pdbx_seq_one_letter_code
_entity_poly.pdbx_strand_id
1 'polypeptide(L)'
;MTGAVGRVVHMTEDKQFRKTQVEPVSDASADAPAAATLPTPEGFAMMDPRDQLKTLLVTLLQGKAFSELYPVTLDHRATAVIGHLLIDTLEEQGFGVDDFDAVGALTPAAMPLVCAMMQAAASRGEDLDGFIMDFVFPSVKGPSIAGKRVLMLDAWLSEKSYIQTSSLVTLRNGNELSLDFGIIEAQGAQVVAVAALVGGVDMTSPTIAVINPVNDERHELPFIEVFHESELRDGVTED
;
A
#
# COMPACT_ATOMS: atom_id res chain seq x y z
N MET A 1 -48.98 27.80 34.95
CA MET A 1 -48.29 27.23 33.78
C MET A 1 -47.00 28.01 33.58
N THR A 2 -45.88 27.45 34.01
CA THR A 2 -44.54 28.04 33.81
C THR A 2 -43.57 26.87 33.68
N GLY A 3 -43.08 26.66 32.46
CA GLY A 3 -42.15 25.58 32.13
C GLY A 3 -40.76 25.85 32.68
N ALA A 4 -40.18 24.87 33.37
CA ALA A 4 -38.77 24.87 33.74
C ALA A 4 -37.97 24.27 32.56
N VAL A 5 -37.30 25.12 31.80
CA VAL A 5 -36.31 24.71 30.80
C VAL A 5 -34.99 24.49 31.53
N GLY A 6 -34.44 23.28 31.41
CA GLY A 6 -33.15 22.90 31.98
C GLY A 6 -32.04 23.84 31.53
N ARG A 7 -31.26 24.32 32.50
CA ARG A 7 -30.15 25.26 32.31
C ARG A 7 -28.97 24.51 31.68
N VAL A 8 -28.61 24.87 30.44
CA VAL A 8 -27.36 24.45 29.81
C VAL A 8 -26.19 25.04 30.60
N VAL A 9 -25.33 24.18 31.14
CA VAL A 9 -24.08 24.59 31.79
C VAL A 9 -23.08 24.87 30.67
N HIS A 10 -22.75 26.15 30.45
CA HIS A 10 -21.64 26.57 29.61
C HIS A 10 -20.32 26.06 30.25
N MET A 11 -19.68 25.07 29.63
CA MET A 11 -18.26 24.80 29.86
C MET A 11 -17.45 25.72 28.95
N THR A 12 -16.94 26.80 29.51
CA THR A 12 -15.92 27.67 28.92
C THR A 12 -14.55 27.00 29.01
N GLU A 13 -14.12 26.37 27.93
CA GLU A 13 -12.71 26.20 27.56
C GLU A 13 -12.64 26.28 26.02
N ASP A 14 -12.07 27.36 25.50
CA ASP A 14 -11.71 27.52 24.08
C ASP A 14 -10.68 26.45 23.69
N LYS A 15 -11.14 25.23 23.38
CA LYS A 15 -10.34 24.25 22.63
C LYS A 15 -10.47 24.55 21.14
N GLN A 16 -9.96 25.71 20.73
CA GLN A 16 -9.73 25.97 19.31
C GLN A 16 -8.62 25.05 18.81
N PHE A 17 -8.76 24.55 17.59
CA PHE A 17 -7.68 23.81 16.91
C PHE A 17 -6.39 24.63 16.99
N ARG A 18 -5.28 23.98 17.37
CA ARG A 18 -3.96 24.62 17.42
C ARG A 18 -3.64 25.13 16.01
N LYS A 19 -3.47 26.44 15.84
CA LYS A 19 -3.04 27.01 14.56
C LYS A 19 -1.68 26.43 14.19
N THR A 20 -1.57 25.80 13.02
CA THR A 20 -0.30 25.32 12.46
C THR A 20 0.63 26.52 12.31
N GLN A 21 1.71 26.58 13.08
CA GLN A 21 2.78 27.52 12.81
C GLN A 21 3.47 27.06 11.53
N VAL A 22 3.38 27.85 10.47
CA VAL A 22 4.17 27.66 9.26
C VAL A 22 5.47 28.43 9.49
N GLU A 23 6.46 27.76 10.08
CA GLU A 23 7.85 28.20 9.92
C GLU A 23 8.22 27.95 8.44
N PRO A 24 8.81 28.93 7.72
CA PRO A 24 9.29 28.69 6.37
C PRO A 24 10.38 27.62 6.44
N VAL A 25 10.05 26.41 6.01
CA VAL A 25 11.06 25.39 5.72
C VAL A 25 11.86 25.94 4.55
N SER A 26 13.16 26.17 4.75
CA SER A 26 14.06 26.49 3.66
C SER A 26 13.96 25.39 2.61
N ASP A 27 13.59 25.75 1.38
CA ASP A 27 13.66 24.85 0.22
C ASP A 27 15.11 24.40 0.04
N ALA A 28 15.45 23.26 0.61
CA ALA A 28 16.66 22.52 0.26
C ALA A 28 16.36 21.69 -0.99
N SER A 29 16.05 22.37 -2.10
CA SER A 29 15.99 21.78 -3.43
C SER A 29 17.26 22.19 -4.21
N ALA A 30 18.41 21.75 -3.71
CA ALA A 30 19.65 21.78 -4.47
C ALA A 30 19.94 20.36 -4.96
N ASP A 31 19.97 20.19 -6.28
CA ASP A 31 20.16 18.95 -7.05
C ASP A 31 18.96 17.99 -7.15
N ALA A 32 17.81 18.50 -7.58
CA ALA A 32 16.89 17.64 -8.32
C ALA A 32 17.53 17.28 -9.68
N PRO A 33 17.71 15.99 -10.03
CA PRO A 33 18.15 15.61 -11.36
C PRO A 33 17.20 16.20 -12.42
N ALA A 34 17.72 16.47 -13.61
CA ALA A 34 16.92 16.97 -14.73
C ALA A 34 15.65 16.13 -14.85
N ALA A 35 14.48 16.79 -14.77
CA ALA A 35 13.19 16.10 -14.75
C ALA A 35 13.11 15.13 -15.93
N ALA A 36 13.08 13.83 -15.63
CA ALA A 36 12.97 12.80 -16.63
C ALA A 36 11.71 13.08 -17.48
N THR A 37 11.87 13.12 -18.80
CA THR A 37 10.81 13.58 -19.70
C THR A 37 9.76 12.49 -19.84
N LEU A 38 8.58 12.73 -19.27
CA LEU A 38 7.44 11.84 -19.41
C LEU A 38 6.92 11.80 -20.86
N PRO A 39 6.35 10.68 -21.32
CA PRO A 39 5.69 10.60 -22.62
C PRO A 39 4.58 11.64 -22.77
N THR A 40 4.29 12.04 -24.02
CA THR A 40 3.11 12.87 -24.32
C THR A 40 1.83 12.10 -23.95
N PRO A 41 0.73 12.77 -23.59
CA PRO A 41 -0.53 12.09 -23.28
C PRO A 41 -1.01 11.12 -24.38
N GLU A 42 -0.84 11.52 -25.65
CA GLU A 42 -1.17 10.69 -26.81
C GLU A 42 -0.26 9.47 -26.92
N GLY A 43 1.06 9.65 -26.74
CA GLY A 43 2.01 8.54 -26.76
C GLY A 43 1.78 7.57 -25.60
N PHE A 44 1.42 8.09 -24.43
CA PHE A 44 1.10 7.31 -23.25
C PHE A 44 -0.16 6.45 -23.44
N ALA A 45 -1.24 7.03 -23.99
CA ALA A 45 -2.50 6.34 -24.21
C ALA A 45 -2.40 5.18 -25.23
N MET A 46 -1.38 5.18 -26.09
CA MET A 46 -1.15 4.15 -27.11
C MET A 46 -0.31 2.96 -26.60
N MET A 47 0.26 3.04 -25.39
CA MET A 47 1.03 1.96 -24.78
C MET A 47 0.11 0.92 -24.13
N ASP A 48 0.55 -0.32 -24.06
CA ASP A 48 -0.10 -1.34 -23.22
C ASP A 48 -0.06 -0.91 -21.73
N PRO A 49 -1.09 -1.24 -20.92
CA PRO A 49 -1.17 -0.78 -19.52
C PRO A 49 0.05 -1.12 -18.67
N ARG A 50 0.65 -2.30 -18.87
CA ARG A 50 1.88 -2.70 -18.17
C ARG A 50 3.06 -1.80 -18.57
N ASP A 51 3.20 -1.48 -19.85
CA ASP A 51 4.25 -0.59 -20.35
C ASP A 51 4.06 0.86 -19.92
N GLN A 52 2.82 1.33 -19.84
CA GLN A 52 2.47 2.62 -19.26
C GLN A 52 3.00 2.73 -17.83
N LEU A 53 2.67 1.75 -16.99
CA LEU A 53 3.08 1.75 -15.59
C LEU A 53 4.59 1.55 -15.42
N LYS A 54 5.20 0.63 -16.19
CA LYS A 54 6.66 0.43 -16.22
C LYS A 54 7.40 1.72 -16.58
N THR A 55 6.92 2.44 -17.59
CA THR A 55 7.49 3.73 -18.00
C THR A 55 7.45 4.74 -16.86
N LEU A 56 6.32 4.84 -16.13
CA LEU A 56 6.21 5.73 -14.98
C LEU A 56 7.12 5.30 -13.82
N LEU A 57 7.19 4.01 -13.51
CA LEU A 57 8.09 3.46 -12.48
C LEU A 57 9.54 3.82 -12.78
N VAL A 58 10.04 3.51 -13.99
CA VAL A 58 11.42 3.80 -14.37
C VAL A 58 11.70 5.31 -14.38
N THR A 59 10.79 6.11 -14.96
CA THR A 59 10.98 7.56 -15.13
C THR A 59 10.91 8.32 -13.80
N LEU A 60 9.92 8.03 -12.96
CA LEU A 60 9.64 8.81 -11.75
C LEU A 60 10.48 8.38 -10.54
N LEU A 61 11.07 7.19 -10.58
CA LEU A 61 11.92 6.65 -9.52
C LEU A 61 13.41 6.72 -9.85
N GLN A 62 13.77 7.19 -11.06
CA GLN A 62 15.15 7.37 -11.45
C GLN A 62 15.92 8.23 -10.42
N GLY A 63 17.01 7.67 -9.88
CA GLY A 63 17.86 8.35 -8.90
C GLY A 63 17.25 8.55 -7.50
N LYS A 64 16.06 7.98 -7.23
CA LYS A 64 15.44 8.00 -5.90
C LYS A 64 15.75 6.71 -5.15
N ALA A 65 15.76 6.79 -3.82
CA ALA A 65 15.77 5.58 -3.01
C ALA A 65 14.56 4.71 -3.36
N PHE A 66 14.77 3.41 -3.53
CA PHE A 66 13.78 2.39 -3.96
C PHE A 66 12.68 2.12 -2.92
N SER A 67 12.38 3.10 -2.08
CA SER A 67 11.51 3.03 -0.92
C SER A 67 10.48 4.17 -0.94
N GLU A 68 10.15 4.71 -2.11
CA GLU A 68 9.10 5.72 -2.21
C GLU A 68 8.36 5.60 -3.54
N LEU A 69 7.27 4.84 -3.54
CA LEU A 69 6.41 4.67 -4.71
C LEU A 69 5.32 5.73 -4.85
N TYR A 70 5.17 6.65 -3.91
CA TYR A 70 4.15 7.70 -3.96
C TYR A 70 4.15 8.55 -5.24
N PRO A 71 5.31 8.92 -5.84
CA PRO A 71 5.31 9.63 -7.11
C PRO A 71 4.56 8.88 -8.23
N VAL A 72 4.53 7.55 -8.16
CA VAL A 72 3.85 6.68 -9.11
C VAL A 72 2.44 6.35 -8.63
N THR A 73 2.26 5.88 -7.39
CA THR A 73 0.96 5.41 -6.89
C THR A 73 -0.07 6.54 -6.73
N LEU A 74 0.39 7.80 -6.66
CA LEU A 74 -0.45 9.00 -6.68
C LEU A 74 -0.45 9.74 -8.02
N ASP A 75 0.20 9.21 -9.07
CA ASP A 75 0.07 9.74 -10.43
C ASP A 75 -1.30 9.35 -11.02
N HIS A 76 -2.03 10.34 -11.53
CA HIS A 76 -3.39 10.15 -12.06
C HIS A 76 -3.47 9.16 -13.23
N ARG A 77 -2.39 8.99 -14.00
CA ARG A 77 -2.33 8.01 -15.10
C ARG A 77 -2.03 6.63 -14.56
N ALA A 78 -1.05 6.52 -13.65
CA ALA A 78 -0.70 5.26 -13.01
C ALA A 78 -1.88 4.67 -12.24
N THR A 79 -2.56 5.47 -11.40
CA THR A 79 -3.66 5.00 -10.56
C THR A 79 -4.82 4.41 -11.39
N ALA A 80 -5.00 4.88 -12.63
CA ALA A 80 -6.01 4.36 -13.55
C ALA A 80 -5.72 2.94 -14.06
N VAL A 81 -4.45 2.49 -14.04
CA VAL A 81 -4.04 1.16 -14.55
C VAL A 81 -3.55 0.21 -13.45
N ILE A 82 -3.05 0.72 -12.33
CA ILE A 82 -2.50 -0.08 -11.21
C ILE A 82 -3.48 -1.14 -10.73
N GLY A 83 -4.73 -0.75 -10.45
CA GLY A 83 -5.73 -1.68 -9.90
C GLY A 83 -6.06 -2.81 -10.86
N HIS A 84 -6.13 -2.50 -12.17
CA HIS A 84 -6.38 -3.50 -13.20
C HIS A 84 -5.23 -4.49 -13.29
N LEU A 85 -3.99 -3.99 -13.36
CA LEU A 85 -2.79 -4.82 -13.44
C LEU A 85 -2.61 -5.71 -12.20
N LEU A 86 -2.90 -5.20 -11.00
CA LEU A 86 -2.87 -6.01 -9.78
C LEU A 86 -3.84 -7.19 -9.87
N ILE A 87 -5.09 -6.94 -10.28
CA ILE A 87 -6.09 -8.01 -10.46
C ILE A 87 -5.66 -8.98 -11.57
N ASP A 88 -5.23 -8.49 -12.72
CA ASP A 88 -4.79 -9.36 -13.83
C ASP A 88 -3.60 -10.24 -13.42
N THR A 89 -2.63 -9.67 -12.70
CA THR A 89 -1.46 -10.41 -12.20
C THR A 89 -1.90 -11.49 -11.20
N LEU A 90 -2.84 -11.19 -10.31
CA LEU A 90 -3.39 -12.18 -9.37
C LEU A 90 -4.09 -13.31 -10.12
N GLU A 91 -4.94 -12.99 -11.09
CA GLU A 91 -5.66 -13.97 -11.91
C GLU A 91 -4.70 -14.88 -12.69
N GLU A 92 -3.62 -14.32 -13.26
CA GLU A 92 -2.56 -15.07 -13.94
C GLU A 92 -1.84 -16.06 -13.00
N GLN A 93 -1.75 -15.73 -11.71
CA GLN A 93 -1.21 -16.62 -10.67
C GLN A 93 -2.27 -17.55 -10.04
N GLY A 94 -3.51 -17.54 -10.56
CA GLY A 94 -4.58 -18.42 -10.12
C GLY A 94 -5.40 -17.89 -8.94
N PHE A 95 -5.33 -16.59 -8.65
CA PHE A 95 -6.16 -15.91 -7.65
C PHE A 95 -7.19 -15.01 -8.33
N GLY A 96 -8.42 -15.47 -8.42
CA GLY A 96 -9.56 -14.63 -8.82
C GLY A 96 -9.98 -13.69 -7.68
N VAL A 97 -10.77 -12.67 -8.02
CA VAL A 97 -11.33 -11.75 -7.00
C VAL A 97 -12.24 -12.50 -6.00
N ASP A 98 -12.86 -13.61 -6.41
CA ASP A 98 -13.67 -14.48 -5.53
C ASP A 98 -12.84 -15.29 -4.51
N ASP A 99 -11.50 -15.31 -4.62
CA ASP A 99 -10.63 -16.05 -3.70
C ASP A 99 -10.36 -15.30 -2.38
N PHE A 100 -10.69 -14.01 -2.32
CA PHE A 100 -10.58 -13.17 -1.13
C PHE A 100 -11.78 -12.23 -1.00
N ASP A 101 -12.12 -11.87 0.23
CA ASP A 101 -13.31 -11.07 0.52
C ASP A 101 -12.96 -9.58 0.80
N ALA A 102 -11.67 -9.27 0.98
CA ALA A 102 -11.16 -7.91 1.15
C ALA A 102 -9.65 -7.80 0.83
N VAL A 103 -9.20 -6.61 0.46
CA VAL A 103 -7.78 -6.25 0.31
C VAL A 103 -7.32 -5.30 1.41
N GLY A 104 -6.17 -5.58 2.00
CA GLY A 104 -5.56 -4.77 3.04
C GLY A 104 -4.21 -4.20 2.61
N ALA A 105 -3.77 -3.08 3.18
CA ALA A 105 -2.38 -2.66 2.99
C ALA A 105 -1.51 -2.94 4.22
N LEU A 106 -0.34 -3.53 3.97
CA LEU A 106 0.71 -3.73 4.96
C LEU A 106 1.38 -2.41 5.35
N THR A 107 1.45 -1.48 4.41
CA THR A 107 2.13 -0.19 4.59
C THR A 107 1.21 0.97 4.19
N PRO A 108 1.41 2.18 4.75
CA PRO A 108 0.77 3.38 4.25
C PRO A 108 1.00 3.61 2.75
N ALA A 109 2.14 3.15 2.22
CA ALA A 109 2.50 3.27 0.81
C ALA A 109 1.61 2.42 -0.11
N ALA A 110 1.02 1.34 0.42
CA ALA A 110 0.08 0.49 -0.32
C ALA A 110 -1.38 0.96 -0.23
N MET A 111 -1.70 2.02 0.54
CA MET A 111 -3.05 2.60 0.58
C MET A 111 -3.60 2.98 -0.81
N PRO A 112 -2.84 3.65 -1.70
CA PRO A 112 -3.35 3.96 -3.02
C PRO A 112 -3.61 2.71 -3.87
N LEU A 113 -2.87 1.61 -3.61
CA LEU A 113 -3.09 0.33 -4.31
C LEU A 113 -4.42 -0.30 -3.91
N VAL A 114 -4.76 -0.27 -2.62
CA VAL A 114 -6.07 -0.72 -2.11
C VAL A 114 -7.19 0.04 -2.82
N CYS A 115 -7.12 1.38 -2.84
CA CYS A 115 -8.11 2.21 -3.53
C CYS A 115 -8.21 1.89 -5.04
N ALA A 116 -7.07 1.71 -5.71
CA ALA A 116 -7.04 1.39 -7.13
C ALA A 116 -7.66 0.02 -7.43
N MET A 117 -7.37 -1.01 -6.61
CA MET A 117 -7.97 -2.33 -6.75
C MET A 117 -9.47 -2.33 -6.52
N MET A 118 -9.97 -1.62 -5.49
CA MET A 118 -11.41 -1.48 -5.25
C MET A 118 -12.11 -0.86 -6.47
N GLN A 119 -11.52 0.19 -7.05
CA GLN A 119 -12.08 0.84 -8.24
C GLN A 119 -12.03 -0.07 -9.47
N ALA A 120 -10.94 -0.82 -9.65
CA ALA A 120 -10.79 -1.76 -10.76
C ALA A 120 -11.78 -2.93 -10.64
N ALA A 121 -11.94 -3.52 -9.45
CA ALA A 121 -12.93 -4.56 -9.17
C ALA A 121 -14.35 -4.07 -9.46
N ALA A 122 -14.72 -2.90 -8.94
CA ALA A 122 -16.03 -2.29 -9.21
C ALA A 122 -16.29 -2.07 -10.71
N SER A 123 -15.26 -1.69 -11.48
CA SER A 123 -15.38 -1.53 -12.94
C SER A 123 -15.57 -2.84 -13.70
N ARG A 124 -15.17 -3.97 -13.10
CA ARG A 124 -15.40 -5.35 -13.59
C ARG A 124 -16.74 -5.92 -13.11
N GLY A 125 -17.47 -5.21 -12.24
CA GLY A 125 -18.71 -5.70 -11.63
C GLY A 125 -18.49 -6.59 -10.40
N GLU A 126 -17.28 -6.58 -9.85
CA GLU A 126 -16.90 -7.33 -8.65
C GLU A 126 -17.00 -6.46 -7.39
N ASP A 127 -17.46 -7.06 -6.29
CA ASP A 127 -17.52 -6.42 -4.99
C ASP A 127 -16.22 -6.68 -4.21
N LEU A 128 -15.41 -5.63 -4.02
CA LEU A 128 -14.17 -5.74 -3.26
C LEU A 128 -14.04 -4.64 -2.20
N ASP A 129 -14.02 -5.05 -0.94
CA ASP A 129 -13.78 -4.16 0.20
C ASP A 129 -12.28 -3.92 0.41
N GLY A 130 -11.94 -2.70 0.84
CA GLY A 130 -10.58 -2.34 1.26
C GLY A 130 -10.49 -2.08 2.77
N PHE A 131 -9.38 -2.44 3.39
CA PHE A 131 -9.10 -2.14 4.79
C PHE A 131 -7.64 -1.73 5.04
N ILE A 132 -7.41 -1.17 6.23
CA ILE A 132 -6.11 -0.66 6.67
C ILE A 132 -5.93 -1.05 8.14
N MET A 133 -4.68 -1.16 8.60
CA MET A 133 -4.37 -1.43 10.00
C MET A 133 -3.95 -0.14 10.72
N ASP A 134 -4.47 0.06 11.92
CA ASP A 134 -4.07 1.13 12.83
C ASP A 134 -3.08 0.58 13.84
N PHE A 135 -1.87 1.12 13.82
CA PHE A 135 -0.75 0.67 14.63
C PHE A 135 -0.68 1.34 16.00
N VAL A 136 -1.33 2.49 16.16
CA VAL A 136 -1.38 3.21 17.44
C VAL A 136 -2.41 2.54 18.34
N PHE A 137 -3.55 2.17 17.76
CA PHE A 137 -4.58 1.39 18.40
C PHE A 137 -4.84 0.14 17.55
N PRO A 138 -4.08 -0.95 17.76
CA PRO A 138 -4.14 -2.20 16.99
C PRO A 138 -5.57 -2.60 16.64
N SER A 139 -5.97 -2.30 15.41
CA SER A 139 -7.32 -2.52 14.91
C SER A 139 -7.38 -2.36 13.40
N VAL A 140 -8.46 -2.90 12.81
CA VAL A 140 -8.80 -2.71 11.40
C VAL A 140 -9.64 -1.44 11.25
N LYS A 141 -9.36 -0.63 10.22
CA LYS A 141 -10.27 0.41 9.74
C LYS A 141 -10.77 0.06 8.35
N GLY A 142 -12.05 0.32 8.12
CA GLY A 142 -12.79 -0.12 6.94
C GLY A 142 -13.92 -1.07 7.33
N PRO A 143 -14.55 -1.73 6.35
CA PRO A 143 -15.47 -2.83 6.59
C PRO A 143 -14.83 -3.93 7.45
N SER A 144 -15.65 -4.66 8.20
CA SER A 144 -15.14 -5.74 9.05
C SER A 144 -14.52 -6.85 8.20
N ILE A 145 -13.39 -7.38 8.67
CA ILE A 145 -12.74 -8.57 8.12
C ILE A 145 -12.96 -9.82 8.97
N ALA A 146 -13.86 -9.79 9.95
CA ALA A 146 -14.03 -10.91 10.88
C ALA A 146 -14.39 -12.20 10.13
N GLY A 147 -13.57 -13.24 10.27
CA GLY A 147 -13.75 -14.52 9.58
C GLY A 147 -13.57 -14.49 8.04
N LYS A 148 -13.06 -13.38 7.47
CA LYS A 148 -12.89 -13.20 6.02
C LYS A 148 -11.53 -13.72 5.54
N ARG A 149 -11.47 -14.09 4.27
CA ARG A 149 -10.22 -14.27 3.50
C ARG A 149 -9.74 -12.91 3.04
N VAL A 150 -8.47 -12.60 3.23
CA VAL A 150 -7.91 -11.29 2.89
C VAL A 150 -6.63 -11.41 2.07
N LEU A 151 -6.47 -10.54 1.08
CA LEU A 151 -5.23 -10.37 0.35
C LEU A 151 -4.50 -9.13 0.87
N MET A 152 -3.21 -9.26 1.14
CA MET A 152 -2.39 -8.16 1.66
C MET A 152 -1.56 -7.51 0.57
N LEU A 153 -1.53 -6.18 0.52
CA LEU A 153 -0.81 -5.39 -0.46
C LEU A 153 0.38 -4.68 0.17
N ASP A 154 1.51 -4.67 -0.53
CA ASP A 154 2.59 -3.72 -0.33
C ASP A 154 2.90 -2.96 -1.63
N ALA A 155 3.51 -1.79 -1.50
CA ALA A 155 3.97 -1.04 -2.65
C ALA A 155 5.27 -1.66 -3.18
N TRP A 156 6.26 -1.84 -2.30
CA TRP A 156 7.55 -2.42 -2.64
C TRP A 156 8.03 -3.36 -1.55
N LEU A 157 8.12 -4.65 -1.87
CA LEU A 157 8.57 -5.67 -0.92
C LEU A 157 9.78 -6.43 -1.47
N SER A 158 10.87 -6.46 -0.72
CA SER A 158 12.12 -7.14 -1.09
C SER A 158 12.78 -7.73 0.16
N GLU A 159 13.77 -8.61 0.01
CA GLU A 159 14.53 -9.16 1.16
C GLU A 159 15.21 -8.06 1.99
N LYS A 160 15.47 -6.90 1.40
CA LYS A 160 16.04 -5.72 2.04
C LYS A 160 15.00 -4.66 2.41
N SER A 161 13.75 -4.82 1.98
CA SER A 161 12.62 -3.95 2.35
C SER A 161 12.17 -4.29 3.77
N TYR A 162 13.10 -4.11 4.71
CA TYR A 162 12.73 -3.85 6.09
C TYR A 162 12.20 -2.42 6.10
N ILE A 163 10.89 -2.28 6.33
CA ILE A 163 10.28 -1.09 6.91
C ILE A 163 10.04 0.03 5.90
N GLN A 164 8.92 -0.10 5.19
CA GLN A 164 8.17 1.04 4.63
C GLN A 164 7.03 1.43 5.59
N THR A 165 7.40 1.52 6.89
CA THR A 165 6.70 2.20 7.99
C THR A 165 5.34 1.68 8.45
N SER A 166 5.38 0.94 9.56
CA SER A 166 4.56 1.30 10.70
C SER A 166 5.41 1.42 11.98
N SER A 167 5.66 2.68 12.34
CA SER A 167 6.26 3.17 13.59
C SER A 167 7.77 3.01 13.80
N LEU A 168 8.39 4.11 14.23
CA LEU A 168 9.70 4.19 14.89
C LEU A 168 9.79 3.32 16.19
N VAL A 169 8.72 2.59 16.54
CA VAL A 169 8.60 1.73 17.73
C VAL A 169 8.82 0.24 17.40
N THR A 170 8.84 -0.18 16.15
CA THR A 170 8.96 -1.59 15.74
C THR A 170 10.39 -2.05 15.42
N LEU A 171 11.35 -1.12 15.36
CA LEU A 171 12.76 -1.34 14.98
C LEU A 171 13.61 -2.22 15.92
N ARG A 172 13.08 -2.75 17.03
CA ARG A 172 13.92 -3.45 18.01
C ARG A 172 14.20 -4.91 17.68
N ASN A 173 13.33 -5.63 16.96
CA ASN A 173 13.42 -7.10 16.87
C ASN A 173 13.12 -7.75 15.49
N GLY A 174 12.94 -7.00 14.39
CA GLY A 174 12.76 -7.59 13.04
C GLY A 174 11.52 -8.48 12.88
N ASN A 175 10.40 -8.06 13.48
CA ASN A 175 9.17 -8.84 13.64
C ASN A 175 7.94 -8.07 13.10
N GLU A 176 8.13 -7.26 12.06
CA GLU A 176 7.17 -6.22 11.65
C GLU A 176 5.90 -6.79 11.02
N LEU A 177 6.03 -7.75 10.10
CA LEU A 177 4.88 -8.45 9.51
C LEU A 177 4.06 -9.13 10.61
N SER A 178 4.72 -9.70 11.60
CA SER A 178 4.11 -10.44 12.69
C SER A 178 3.06 -9.63 13.48
N LEU A 179 3.20 -8.30 13.55
CA LEU A 179 2.20 -7.43 14.16
C LEU A 179 0.96 -7.26 13.27
N ASP A 180 1.15 -6.99 11.98
CA ASP A 180 0.07 -6.87 10.99
C ASP A 180 -0.79 -8.13 10.97
N PHE A 181 -0.13 -9.28 10.90
CA PHE A 181 -0.77 -10.59 10.90
C PHE A 181 -1.46 -10.87 12.24
N GLY A 182 -0.90 -10.42 13.37
CA GLY A 182 -1.58 -10.51 14.67
C GLY A 182 -2.89 -9.73 14.75
N ILE A 183 -2.99 -8.55 14.10
CA ILE A 183 -4.24 -7.79 14.01
C ILE A 183 -5.29 -8.54 13.19
N ILE A 184 -4.87 -9.15 12.08
CA ILE A 184 -5.74 -9.93 11.18
C ILE A 184 -6.23 -11.22 11.88
N GLU A 185 -5.31 -11.97 12.50
CA GLU A 185 -5.61 -13.18 13.25
C GLU A 185 -6.56 -12.92 14.43
N ALA A 186 -6.42 -11.77 15.11
CA ALA A 186 -7.34 -11.38 16.17
C ALA A 186 -8.79 -11.15 15.69
N GLN A 187 -8.99 -10.91 14.39
CA GLN A 187 -10.32 -10.88 13.76
C GLN A 187 -10.78 -12.27 13.28
N GLY A 188 -9.94 -13.30 13.40
CA GLY A 188 -10.17 -14.61 12.79
C GLY A 188 -10.15 -14.57 11.27
N ALA A 189 -9.56 -13.54 10.66
CA ALA A 189 -9.36 -13.47 9.22
C ALA A 189 -8.17 -14.34 8.79
N GLN A 190 -8.21 -14.82 7.55
CA GLN A 190 -7.17 -15.62 6.94
C GLN A 190 -6.50 -14.83 5.81
N VAL A 191 -5.19 -14.66 5.89
CA VAL A 191 -4.43 -14.11 4.76
C VAL A 191 -4.23 -15.21 3.72
N VAL A 192 -4.68 -14.98 2.49
CA VAL A 192 -4.58 -15.96 1.40
C VAL A 192 -3.30 -15.80 0.57
N ALA A 193 -2.83 -14.57 0.44
CA ALA A 193 -1.60 -14.22 -0.25
C ALA A 193 -1.17 -12.79 0.11
N VAL A 194 0.06 -12.45 -0.28
CA VAL A 194 0.57 -11.09 -0.30
C VAL A 194 0.89 -10.72 -1.74
N ALA A 195 0.56 -9.51 -2.16
CA ALA A 195 0.95 -8.98 -3.46
C ALA A 195 1.71 -7.65 -3.30
N ALA A 196 2.68 -7.41 -4.17
CA ALA A 196 3.36 -6.13 -4.24
C ALA A 196 3.40 -5.57 -5.65
N LEU A 197 3.32 -4.24 -5.77
CA LEU A 197 3.49 -3.59 -7.07
C LEU A 197 4.93 -3.79 -7.59
N VAL A 198 5.92 -3.69 -6.71
CA VAL A 198 7.31 -4.04 -7.03
C VAL A 198 7.79 -5.07 -6.02
N GLY A 199 8.25 -6.21 -6.52
CA GLY A 199 8.85 -7.24 -5.70
C GLY A 199 10.35 -7.37 -5.98
N GLY A 200 11.15 -7.49 -4.93
CA GLY A 200 12.61 -7.59 -5.03
C GLY A 200 13.14 -8.99 -4.76
N VAL A 201 12.34 -10.03 -5.05
CA VAL A 201 12.80 -11.42 -4.97
C VAL A 201 12.87 -11.98 -6.39
N ASP A 202 14.07 -12.39 -6.82
CA ASP A 202 14.21 -13.10 -8.09
C ASP A 202 13.98 -14.61 -7.85
N MET A 203 12.77 -14.97 -7.39
CA MET A 203 12.36 -16.35 -7.10
C MET A 203 11.32 -16.85 -8.10
N THR A 204 11.39 -18.13 -8.49
CA THR A 204 10.47 -18.71 -9.49
C THR A 204 9.06 -18.95 -8.97
N SER A 205 8.89 -19.06 -7.65
CA SER A 205 7.60 -19.18 -6.95
C SER A 205 7.78 -18.55 -5.57
N PRO A 206 7.66 -17.21 -5.49
CA PRO A 206 8.03 -16.50 -4.29
C PRO A 206 7.01 -16.75 -3.18
N THR A 207 7.52 -16.88 -1.95
CA THR A 207 6.71 -17.07 -0.75
C THR A 207 7.21 -16.16 0.36
N ILE A 208 6.30 -15.69 1.21
CA ILE A 208 6.64 -14.95 2.42
C ILE A 208 6.44 -15.85 3.62
N ALA A 209 7.50 -16.00 4.42
CA ALA A 209 7.42 -16.63 5.72
C ALA A 209 6.89 -15.61 6.74
N VAL A 210 5.71 -15.90 7.28
CA VAL A 210 5.10 -15.14 8.38
C VAL A 210 5.31 -15.92 9.67
N ILE A 211 5.79 -15.24 10.70
CA ILE A 211 6.01 -15.82 12.02
C ILE A 211 5.08 -15.12 12.99
N ASN A 212 4.21 -15.87 13.66
CA ASN A 212 3.40 -15.31 14.72
C ASN A 212 4.30 -14.96 15.93
N PRO A 213 4.26 -13.72 16.41
CA PRO A 213 5.23 -13.24 17.40
C PRO A 213 4.91 -13.71 18.82
N VAL A 214 3.74 -14.30 19.04
CA VAL A 214 3.23 -14.73 20.35
C VAL A 214 3.46 -16.23 20.57
N ASN A 215 3.29 -17.05 19.53
CA ASN A 215 3.35 -18.51 19.63
C ASN A 215 4.45 -19.16 18.74
N ASP A 216 5.23 -18.37 18.00
CA ASP A 216 6.26 -18.80 17.04
C ASP A 216 5.75 -19.68 15.89
N GLU A 217 4.43 -19.73 15.67
CA GLU A 217 3.82 -20.44 14.54
C GLU A 217 4.28 -19.83 13.22
N ARG A 218 4.57 -20.68 12.24
CA ARG A 218 5.08 -20.26 10.94
C ARG A 218 4.12 -20.63 9.83
N HIS A 219 3.83 -19.66 8.98
CA HIS A 219 3.00 -19.81 7.79
C HIS A 219 3.80 -19.37 6.58
N GLU A 220 3.71 -20.13 5.49
CA GLU A 220 4.21 -19.71 4.19
C GLU A 220 3.04 -19.22 3.35
N LEU A 221 3.15 -18.00 2.83
CA LEU A 221 2.13 -17.38 2.01
C LEU A 221 2.65 -17.18 0.59
N PRO A 222 1.81 -17.39 -0.43
CA PRO A 222 2.11 -16.98 -1.80
C PRO A 222 2.44 -15.49 -1.84
N PHE A 223 3.53 -15.15 -2.54
CA PHE A 223 3.88 -13.77 -2.83
C PHE A 223 3.74 -13.52 -4.34
N ILE A 224 2.97 -12.50 -4.71
CA ILE A 224 2.68 -12.13 -6.09
C ILE A 224 3.32 -10.77 -6.39
N GLU A 225 4.11 -10.69 -7.45
CA GLU A 225 4.85 -9.49 -7.83
C GLU A 225 4.31 -8.99 -9.17
N VAL A 226 3.86 -7.73 -9.25
CA VAL A 226 3.46 -7.15 -10.54
C VAL A 226 4.70 -6.89 -11.38
N PHE A 227 5.74 -6.28 -10.81
CA PHE A 227 7.04 -6.09 -11.44
C PHE A 227 8.14 -6.66 -10.56
N HIS A 228 9.11 -7.37 -11.16
CA HIS A 228 10.36 -7.64 -10.48
C HIS A 228 11.24 -6.38 -10.45
N GLU A 229 11.94 -6.17 -9.34
CA GLU A 229 12.87 -5.06 -9.15
C GLU A 229 13.97 -5.06 -10.23
N SER A 230 14.43 -6.25 -10.65
CA SER A 230 15.41 -6.43 -11.73
C SER A 230 14.92 -5.84 -13.06
N GLU A 231 13.62 -5.97 -13.39
CA GLU A 231 13.02 -5.40 -14.62
C GLU A 231 13.04 -3.87 -14.66
N LEU A 232 13.17 -3.21 -13.51
CA LEU A 232 13.18 -1.76 -13.35
C LEU A 232 14.61 -1.19 -13.29
N ARG A 233 15.61 -2.03 -13.00
CA ARG A 233 17.03 -1.64 -12.89
C ARG A 233 17.73 -1.55 -14.24
N ASP A 234 17.34 -2.36 -15.23
CA ASP A 234 17.98 -2.40 -16.55
C ASP A 234 17.90 -1.09 -17.37
N GLY A 235 17.12 -0.11 -16.91
CA GLY A 235 17.08 1.25 -17.48
C GLY A 235 18.11 2.23 -16.93
N VAL A 236 18.90 1.86 -15.91
CA VAL A 236 19.91 2.70 -15.28
C VAL A 236 21.29 2.10 -15.58
N THR A 237 21.91 2.51 -16.68
CA THR A 237 23.36 2.31 -16.86
C THR A 237 24.08 3.05 -15.74
N GLU A 238 24.77 2.32 -14.87
CA GLU A 238 25.74 2.89 -13.94
C GLU A 238 26.89 3.51 -14.76
N ASP A 239 26.90 4.84 -14.86
CA ASP A 239 28.08 5.64 -15.24
C ASP A 239 28.79 6.15 -13.97
#